data_AF-A0A821KWJ9-F1
#
_entry.id   AF-A0A821KWJ9-F1
#
_cell.length_a   1.000
_cell.length_b   1.000
_cell.length_c   1.000
_cell.angle_alpha   90.00
_cell.angle_beta   90.00
_cell.angle_gamma   90.00
#
_symmetry.space_group_name_H-M   'P 1'
#
loop_
_entity.id
_entity.type
_entity.pdbx_description
1 polymer ?
#
loop_
_entity_poly.entity_id
_entity_poly.type
_entity_poly.pdbx_seq_one_letter_code
_entity_poly.pdbx_strand_id
1 'polypeptide(L)'
;EQREIDFDKINDYAEAFRGADVHFCCLGTTRGKAGVVNFRRVDFDYVVGVARLAKQEGCKYFHLVSSHRCEASTIRRITTTIYESI
;
A
#
# COMPACT_ATOMS: atom_id res chain seq x y z
N GLU A 1 -9.42 -14.50 -7.64
CA GLU A 1 -10.69 -13.78 -7.93
C GLU A 1 -10.45 -12.28 -7.94
N GLN A 2 -11.37 -11.49 -8.51
CA GLN A 2 -11.29 -10.03 -8.52
C GLN A 2 -12.30 -9.45 -7.53
N ARG A 3 -11.87 -8.47 -6.73
CA ARG A 3 -12.75 -7.72 -5.80
C ARG A 3 -12.50 -6.23 -5.97
N GLU A 4 -13.57 -5.44 -5.89
CA GLU A 4 -13.49 -3.98 -5.81
C GLU A 4 -13.43 -3.56 -4.34
N ILE A 5 -12.52 -2.65 -4.02
CA ILE A 5 -12.19 -2.27 -2.64
C ILE A 5 -12.16 -0.75 -2.54
N ASP A 6 -12.86 -0.22 -1.54
CA ASP A 6 -12.73 1.17 -1.12
C ASP A 6 -11.51 1.31 -0.16
N PHE A 7 -10.45 1.94 -0.66
CA PHE A 7 -9.22 2.14 0.13
C PHE A 7 -9.38 3.11 1.31
N ASP A 8 -10.39 3.99 1.28
CA ASP A 8 -10.71 4.85 2.43
C ASP A 8 -11.31 4.02 3.59
N LYS A 9 -11.76 2.78 3.32
CA LYS A 9 -12.34 1.84 4.28
C LYS A 9 -11.66 0.47 4.25
N ILE A 10 -10.35 0.44 4.02
CA ILE A 10 -9.60 -0.80 3.76
C ILE A 10 -9.80 -1.90 4.82
N ASN A 11 -10.02 -1.51 6.09
CA ASN A 11 -10.26 -2.45 7.19
C ASN A 11 -11.56 -3.25 7.05
N ASP A 12 -12.57 -2.71 6.35
CA ASP A 12 -13.84 -3.42 6.09
C ASP A 12 -13.62 -4.65 5.18
N TYR A 13 -12.44 -4.74 4.54
CA TYR A 13 -12.06 -5.77 3.59
C TYR A 13 -10.99 -6.72 4.14
N ALA A 14 -10.76 -6.77 5.46
CA ALA A 14 -9.74 -7.62 6.09
C ALA A 14 -9.78 -9.09 5.63
N GLU A 15 -10.98 -9.65 5.46
CA GLU A 15 -11.17 -11.02 4.98
C GLU A 15 -10.49 -11.27 3.62
N ALA A 16 -10.45 -10.27 2.73
CA ALA A 16 -9.81 -10.40 1.42
C ALA A 16 -8.27 -10.53 1.50
N PHE A 17 -7.67 -10.23 2.66
CA PHE A 17 -6.23 -10.32 2.90
C PHE A 17 -5.84 -11.61 3.65
N ARG A 18 -6.82 -12.36 4.17
CA ARG A 18 -6.56 -13.52 5.02
C ARG A 18 -5.98 -14.71 4.26
N GLY A 19 -4.96 -15.33 4.85
CA GLY A 19 -4.37 -16.56 4.34
C GLY A 19 -3.39 -16.38 3.18
N ALA A 20 -3.12 -15.14 2.76
CA ALA A 20 -2.11 -14.84 1.76
C ALA A 20 -0.73 -14.66 2.40
N ASP A 21 0.24 -15.48 1.99
CA ASP A 21 1.63 -15.37 2.48
C ASP A 21 2.36 -14.16 1.87
N VAL A 22 1.96 -13.73 0.67
CA VAL A 22 2.65 -12.72 -0.14
C VAL A 22 1.67 -11.71 -0.71
N HIS A 23 1.95 -10.43 -0.53
CA HIS A 23 1.18 -9.32 -1.10
C HIS A 23 2.05 -8.46 -2.02
N PHE A 24 1.53 -8.16 -3.21
CA PHE A 24 2.12 -7.19 -4.13
C PHE A 24 1.27 -5.93 -4.13
N CYS A 25 1.83 -4.82 -3.65
CA CYS A 25 1.19 -3.53 -3.69
C CYS A 25 1.66 -2.76 -4.93
N CYS A 26 0.77 -2.69 -5.91
CA CYS A 26 0.94 -1.91 -7.14
C CYS A 26 0.16 -0.58 -7.08
N LEU A 27 -0.23 -0.14 -5.88
CA LEU A 27 -0.85 1.16 -5.69
C LEU A 27 0.19 2.25 -5.93
N GLY A 28 -0.21 3.24 -6.69
CA GLY A 28 0.63 4.39 -7.00
C GLY A 28 -0.13 5.35 -7.90
N THR A 29 0.25 6.61 -7.84
CA THR A 29 -0.28 7.61 -8.77
C THR A 29 0.79 8.63 -9.08
N THR A 30 0.53 9.52 -10.03
CA THR A 30 1.44 10.63 -10.32
C THR A 30 0.82 11.94 -9.85
N ARG A 31 1.67 12.90 -9.49
CA ARG A 31 1.21 14.26 -9.16
C ARG A 31 0.42 14.89 -10.31
N GLY A 32 0.77 14.57 -11.56
CA GLY A 32 0.04 15.05 -12.74
C GLY A 32 -1.37 14.47 -12.85
N LYS A 33 -1.57 13.19 -12.48
CA LYS A 33 -2.89 12.54 -12.53
C LYS A 33 -3.78 12.88 -11.34
N ALA A 34 -3.22 12.91 -10.14
CA ALA A 34 -3.99 13.01 -8.90
C ALA A 34 -3.98 14.42 -8.26
N GLY A 35 -3.06 15.28 -8.67
CA GLY A 35 -2.74 16.49 -7.92
C GLY A 35 -1.96 16.18 -6.63
N VAL A 36 -1.49 17.22 -5.92
CA VAL A 36 -0.58 17.06 -4.78
C VAL A 36 -1.24 16.34 -3.59
N VAL A 37 -2.48 16.71 -3.28
CA VAL A 37 -3.21 16.17 -2.11
C VAL A 37 -3.50 14.68 -2.30
N ASN A 38 -4.12 14.31 -3.42
CA ASN A 38 -4.48 12.90 -3.67
C ASN A 38 -3.25 12.05 -4.02
N PHE A 39 -2.15 12.66 -4.51
CA PHE A 39 -0.89 11.95 -4.68
C PHE A 39 -0.42 11.36 -3.35
N ARG A 40 -0.36 12.16 -2.28
CA ARG A 40 0.03 11.63 -0.96
C ARG A 40 -0.93 10.55 -0.48
N ARG A 41 -2.24 10.76 -0.66
CA ARG A 41 -3.27 9.81 -0.21
C ARG A 41 -3.09 8.43 -0.85
N VAL A 42 -2.91 8.38 -2.16
CA VAL A 42 -2.78 7.12 -2.91
C VAL A 42 -1.38 6.52 -2.77
N ASP A 43 -0.34 7.32 -2.97
CA ASP A 43 1.05 6.85 -3.09
C ASP A 43 1.68 6.53 -1.73
N PHE A 44 1.09 7.03 -0.63
CA PHE A 44 1.59 6.82 0.71
C PHE A 44 0.55 6.24 1.67
N ASP A 45 -0.55 6.96 1.91
CA ASP A 45 -1.49 6.58 2.99
C ASP A 45 -2.16 5.22 2.72
N TYR A 46 -2.65 5.00 1.50
CA TYR A 46 -3.27 3.72 1.12
C TYR A 46 -2.25 2.56 1.12
N VAL A 47 -1.04 2.80 0.64
CA VAL A 47 0.02 1.79 0.62
C VAL A 47 0.35 1.33 2.05
N VAL A 48 0.52 2.27 2.99
CA VAL A 48 0.79 1.97 4.39
C VAL A 48 -0.40 1.26 5.04
N GLY A 49 -1.64 1.72 4.78
CA GLY A 49 -2.85 1.09 5.30
C GLY A 49 -2.98 -0.37 4.87
N VAL A 50 -2.78 -0.63 3.58
CA VAL A 50 -2.80 -1.99 3.00
C VAL A 50 -1.70 -2.87 3.59
N ALA A 51 -0.48 -2.34 3.76
CA ALA A 51 0.62 -3.10 4.35
C ALA A 51 0.34 -3.51 5.80
N ARG A 52 -0.23 -2.61 6.59
CA ARG A 52 -0.63 -2.88 7.99
C ARG A 52 -1.71 -3.95 8.05
N LEU A 53 -2.76 -3.83 7.23
CA LEU A 53 -3.83 -4.81 7.20
C LEU A 53 -3.32 -6.19 6.75
N ALA A 54 -2.51 -6.24 5.69
CA ALA A 54 -1.91 -7.48 5.22
C ALA A 54 -1.12 -8.18 6.33
N LYS A 55 -0.32 -7.42 7.11
CA LYS A 55 0.38 -8.00 8.26
C LYS A 55 -0.58 -8.57 9.31
N GLN A 56 -1.58 -7.80 9.70
CA GLN A 56 -2.55 -8.21 10.72
C GLN A 56 -3.24 -9.53 10.35
N GLU A 57 -3.48 -9.75 9.07
CA GLU A 57 -4.07 -10.98 8.53
C GLU A 57 -3.06 -12.10 8.21
N GLY A 58 -1.79 -11.94 8.60
CA GLY A 58 -0.78 -13.00 8.57
C GLY A 58 0.20 -12.97 7.39
N CYS A 59 0.25 -11.90 6.61
CA CYS A 59 1.20 -11.75 5.50
C CYS A 59 2.66 -11.89 5.97
N LYS A 60 3.43 -12.73 5.26
CA LYS A 60 4.86 -12.95 5.50
C LYS A 60 5.72 -11.99 4.68
N TYR A 61 5.31 -11.69 3.45
CA TYR A 61 6.07 -10.89 2.49
C TYR A 61 5.22 -9.82 1.84
N PHE A 62 5.59 -8.56 2.01
CA PHE A 62 4.94 -7.42 1.37
C PHE A 62 5.88 -6.76 0.37
N HIS A 63 5.54 -6.84 -0.91
CA HIS A 63 6.31 -6.27 -2.00
C HIS A 63 5.65 -4.97 -2.46
N LEU A 64 6.30 -3.84 -2.18
CA LEU A 64 5.95 -2.56 -2.79
C LEU A 64 6.54 -2.47 -4.19
N VAL A 65 5.68 -2.35 -5.21
CA VAL A 65 6.10 -2.20 -6.60
C VAL A 65 6.09 -0.72 -6.96
N SER A 66 7.25 -0.17 -7.30
CA SER A 66 7.41 1.23 -7.68
C SER A 66 7.97 1.38 -9.10
N SER A 67 7.77 2.55 -9.69
CA SER A 67 8.33 2.86 -11.01
C SER A 67 9.85 3.07 -10.93
N HIS A 68 10.56 2.71 -12.00
CA HIS A 68 12.03 2.79 -12.07
C HIS A 68 12.60 4.19 -11.77
N ARG A 69 11.84 5.27 -12.04
CA ARG A 69 12.27 6.66 -11.82
C ARG A 69 11.67 7.30 -10.57
N CYS A 70 11.09 6.51 -9.66
CA CYS A 70 10.62 7.05 -8.40
C CYS A 70 11.80 7.56 -7.57
N GLU A 71 11.62 8.70 -6.89
CA GLU A 71 12.64 9.19 -5.99
C GLU A 71 12.85 8.20 -4.83
N ALA A 72 14.11 7.86 -4.57
CA ALA A 72 14.47 6.92 -3.51
C ALA A 72 13.97 7.36 -2.12
N SER A 73 13.86 8.66 -1.88
CA SER A 73 13.32 9.26 -0.65
C SER A 73 11.85 8.86 -0.43
N THR A 74 11.04 8.80 -1.49
CA THR A 74 9.64 8.37 -1.44
C THR A 74 9.55 6.91 -1.02
N ILE A 75 10.28 6.03 -1.71
CA ILE A 75 10.30 4.60 -1.41
C ILE A 75 10.77 4.38 0.03
N ARG A 76 11.90 5.00 0.42
CA ARG A 76 12.45 4.89 1.77
C ARG A 76 11.43 5.28 2.82
N ARG A 77 10.71 6.39 2.62
CA ARG A 77 9.69 6.85 3.56
C ARG A 77 8.56 5.82 3.71
N ILE A 78 8.04 5.27 2.61
CA ILE A 78 6.99 4.25 2.66
C ILE A 78 7.51 2.99 3.37
N THR A 79 8.66 2.48 2.95
CA THR A 79 9.21 1.24 3.51
C THR A 79 9.52 1.40 5.00
N THR A 80 10.13 2.51 5.42
CA THR A 80 10.42 2.78 6.83
C THR A 80 9.13 2.88 7.65
N THR A 81 8.11 3.60 7.17
CA THR A 81 6.83 3.68 7.88
C THR A 81 6.13 2.32 7.98
N ILE A 82 6.21 1.50 6.93
CA ILE A 82 5.71 0.13 7.00
C ILE A 82 6.47 -0.60 8.09
N TYR A 83 7.80 -0.70 8.01
CA TYR A 83 8.67 -1.39 8.98
C TYR A 83 8.49 -0.94 10.44
N GLU A 84 8.29 0.35 10.70
CA GLU A 84 8.06 0.87 12.06
C GLU A 84 6.65 0.61 12.60
N SER A 85 5.70 0.29 11.72
CA SER A 85 4.32 0.00 12.10
C SER A 85 3.99 -1.48 12.21
N ILE A 86 5.00 -2.34 12.04
CA ILE A 86 4.96 -3.80 12.20
C ILE A 86 5.73 -4.22 13.45
#